data_AF-A0A1K1P338-F1
#
_entry.id   AF-A0A1K1P338-F1
#
_cell.length_a   1.000
_cell.length_b   1.000
_cell.length_c   1.000
_cell.angle_alpha   90.00
_cell.angle_beta   90.00
_cell.angle_gamma   90.00
#
_symmetry.space_group_name_H-M   'P 1'
#
loop_
_entity.id
_entity.type
_entity.pdbx_description
1 polymer ?
#
loop_
_entity_poly.entity_id
_entity_poly.type
_entity_poly.pdbx_seq_one_letter_code
_entity_poly.pdbx_strand_id
1 'polypeptide(L)'
;MKSRFLYFATLVLLSLHSNAQNKNILLEQTINDIVTAFKEKDSNSINSFISKEIGVTIIVRYGILDNYITLNSIDFNNPTPSYLPYLEPFSNSKLNFTTLPDFSCDTENWSKKGLYCDTLLIPTLLSNTITNLKYELSNDEYQKELKRACTLEKNSYRVILIDENDEDLIFHLTYINKKWTLTVIDRVTSDCSS
;
A
#
# COMPACT_ATOMS: atom_id res chain seq x y z
N MET A 1 19.58 -15.95 52.48
CA MET A 1 18.94 -14.88 51.66
C MET A 1 19.59 -14.86 50.28
N LYS A 2 19.03 -15.56 49.29
CA LYS A 2 19.37 -15.49 47.85
C LYS A 2 18.49 -16.51 47.13
N SER A 3 17.37 -16.07 46.56
CA SER A 3 16.61 -16.76 45.49
C SER A 3 15.15 -16.28 45.48
N ARG A 4 14.93 -14.98 45.22
CA ARG A 4 13.60 -14.46 44.86
C ARG A 4 13.64 -13.46 43.69
N PHE A 5 14.80 -13.21 43.11
CA PHE A 5 14.97 -12.22 42.05
C PHE A 5 14.93 -12.80 40.62
N LEU A 6 14.81 -14.13 40.45
CA LEU A 6 14.88 -14.77 39.12
C LEU A 6 13.52 -14.95 38.42
N TYR A 7 12.39 -14.78 39.11
CA TYR A 7 11.05 -15.05 38.53
C TYR A 7 10.40 -13.83 37.86
N PHE A 8 10.94 -12.62 38.02
CA PHE A 8 10.38 -11.41 37.41
C PHE A 8 10.88 -11.15 35.99
N ALA A 9 11.98 -11.78 35.56
CA ALA A 9 12.56 -11.55 34.24
C ALA A 9 11.87 -12.34 33.11
N THR A 10 11.15 -13.42 33.42
CA THR A 10 10.49 -14.27 32.42
C THR A 10 9.07 -13.81 32.05
N LEU A 11 8.40 -13.01 32.89
CA LEU A 11 7.03 -12.55 32.59
C LEU A 11 6.97 -11.36 31.61
N VAL A 12 8.05 -10.58 31.50
CA VAL A 12 8.10 -9.39 30.62
C VAL A 12 8.37 -9.75 29.14
N LEU A 13 8.96 -10.93 28.88
CA LEU A 13 9.27 -11.39 27.52
C LEU A 13 8.05 -11.98 26.77
N LEU A 14 7.01 -12.41 27.49
CA LEU A 14 5.79 -13.00 26.91
C LEU A 14 4.81 -11.96 26.34
N SER A 15 4.79 -10.72 26.86
CA SER A 15 3.90 -9.65 26.37
C SER A 15 4.38 -8.95 25.10
N LEU A 16 5.65 -9.10 24.73
CA LEU A 16 6.19 -8.49 23.50
C LEU A 16 5.88 -9.34 22.25
N HIS A 17 5.87 -10.67 22.39
CA HIS A 17 5.58 -11.58 21.27
C HIS A 17 4.12 -11.51 20.81
N SER A 18 3.19 -11.26 21.72
CA SER A 18 1.74 -11.21 21.43
C SER A 18 1.36 -10.03 20.53
N ASN A 19 2.04 -8.88 20.66
CA ASN A 19 1.76 -7.68 19.88
C ASN A 19 2.25 -7.77 18.43
N ALA A 20 3.44 -8.36 18.21
CA ALA A 20 4.00 -8.53 16.87
C ALA A 20 3.21 -9.56 16.04
N GLN A 21 2.80 -10.67 16.67
CA GLN A 21 1.96 -11.69 16.04
C GLN A 21 0.59 -11.14 15.63
N ASN A 22 0.01 -10.23 16.43
CA ASN A 22 -1.23 -9.55 16.10
C ASN A 22 -1.08 -8.63 14.87
N LYS A 23 0.04 -7.90 14.74
CA LYS A 23 0.28 -6.99 13.60
C LYS A 23 0.30 -7.69 12.25
N ASN A 24 0.96 -8.85 12.15
CA ASN A 24 1.05 -9.59 10.88
C ASN A 24 -0.27 -10.28 10.51
N ILE A 25 -1.00 -10.81 11.50
CA ILE A 25 -2.35 -11.35 11.27
C ILE A 25 -3.29 -10.24 10.78
N LEU A 26 -3.26 -9.07 11.43
CA LEU A 26 -4.05 -7.93 11.02
C LEU A 26 -3.66 -7.42 9.62
N LEU A 27 -2.37 -7.50 9.26
CA LEU A 27 -1.90 -7.15 7.91
C LEU A 27 -2.52 -8.08 6.87
N GLU A 28 -2.40 -9.39 7.06
CA GLU A 28 -2.95 -10.39 6.15
C GLU A 28 -4.47 -10.23 5.99
N GLN A 29 -5.20 -10.05 7.09
CA GLN A 29 -6.63 -9.77 7.07
C GLN A 29 -6.94 -8.49 6.28
N THR A 30 -6.25 -7.39 6.58
CA THR A 30 -6.46 -6.10 5.89
C THR A 30 -6.20 -6.21 4.40
N ILE A 31 -5.14 -6.94 3.99
CA ILE A 31 -4.83 -7.15 2.57
C ILE A 31 -5.97 -7.89 1.87
N ASN A 32 -6.44 -9.00 2.44
CA ASN A 32 -7.52 -9.80 1.87
C ASN A 32 -8.84 -9.01 1.81
N ASP A 33 -9.15 -8.21 2.83
CA ASP A 33 -10.35 -7.38 2.88
C ASP A 33 -10.31 -6.28 1.82
N ILE A 34 -9.14 -5.66 1.59
CA ILE A 34 -8.95 -4.66 0.53
C ILE A 34 -9.12 -5.29 -0.86
N VAL A 35 -8.48 -6.43 -1.10
CA VAL A 35 -8.62 -7.17 -2.37
C VAL A 35 -10.09 -7.51 -2.62
N THR A 36 -10.79 -8.01 -1.60
CA THR A 36 -12.24 -8.28 -1.67
C THR A 36 -13.03 -7.02 -1.99
N ALA A 37 -12.75 -5.89 -1.32
CA ALA A 37 -13.46 -4.64 -1.54
C ALA A 37 -13.27 -4.09 -2.98
N PHE A 38 -12.09 -4.25 -3.58
CA PHE A 38 -11.87 -3.90 -4.99
C PHE A 38 -12.65 -4.82 -5.93
N LYS A 39 -12.56 -6.13 -5.72
CA LYS A 39 -13.30 -7.14 -6.50
C LYS A 39 -14.82 -6.91 -6.45
N GLU A 40 -15.35 -6.51 -5.31
CA GLU A 40 -16.78 -6.29 -5.10
C GLU A 40 -17.24 -4.85 -5.37
N LYS A 41 -16.30 -3.93 -5.69
CA LYS A 41 -16.55 -2.48 -5.78
C LYS A 41 -17.22 -1.90 -4.53
N ASP A 42 -16.89 -2.46 -3.37
CA ASP A 42 -17.48 -2.06 -2.09
C ASP A 42 -16.81 -0.78 -1.56
N SER A 43 -17.40 0.35 -1.94
CA SER A 43 -16.98 1.67 -1.48
C SER A 43 -17.05 1.79 0.05
N ASN A 44 -17.99 1.13 0.73
CA ASN A 44 -18.08 1.22 2.20
C ASN A 44 -16.90 0.50 2.85
N SER A 45 -16.63 -0.73 2.41
CA SER A 45 -15.53 -1.54 2.95
C SER A 45 -14.17 -0.90 2.69
N ILE A 46 -13.89 -0.44 1.46
CA ILE A 46 -12.58 0.17 1.15
C ILE A 46 -12.36 1.46 1.95
N ASN A 47 -13.40 2.27 2.11
CA ASN A 47 -13.31 3.53 2.86
C ASN A 47 -13.09 3.32 4.36
N SER A 48 -13.38 2.13 4.89
CA SER A 48 -13.03 1.78 6.28
C SER A 48 -11.51 1.71 6.50
N PHE A 49 -10.72 1.50 5.44
CA PHE A 49 -9.26 1.44 5.49
C PHE A 49 -8.58 2.78 5.19
N ILE A 50 -9.34 3.83 4.87
CA ILE A 50 -8.81 5.15 4.54
C ILE A 50 -8.99 6.09 5.73
N SER A 51 -7.89 6.69 6.19
CA SER A 51 -7.94 7.72 7.22
C SER A 51 -8.49 9.03 6.63
N LYS A 52 -9.46 9.67 7.29
CA LYS A 52 -10.01 10.96 6.86
C LYS A 52 -9.03 12.13 7.00
N GLU A 53 -8.03 11.99 7.86
CA GLU A 53 -6.99 13.00 8.06
C GLU A 53 -5.86 12.90 7.03
N ILE A 54 -5.52 11.66 6.63
CA ILE A 54 -4.37 11.37 5.77
C ILE A 54 -4.79 11.21 4.30
N GLY A 55 -5.96 10.61 4.07
CA GLY A 55 -6.43 10.19 2.77
C GLY A 55 -5.68 8.97 2.20
N VAL A 56 -6.04 8.63 0.97
CA VAL A 56 -5.35 7.70 0.09
C VAL A 56 -4.80 8.49 -1.09
N THR A 57 -3.53 8.31 -1.42
CA THR A 57 -2.91 8.93 -2.59
C THR A 57 -2.96 7.97 -3.78
N ILE A 58 -3.57 8.37 -4.88
CA ILE A 58 -3.56 7.63 -6.14
C ILE A 58 -2.44 8.21 -6.99
N ILE A 59 -1.51 7.36 -7.42
CA ILE A 59 -0.43 7.71 -8.34
C ILE A 59 -0.88 7.35 -9.74
N VAL A 60 -0.79 8.30 -10.67
CA VAL A 60 -1.29 8.18 -12.04
C VAL A 60 -0.36 8.87 -13.01
N ARG A 61 -0.23 8.36 -14.23
CA ARG A 61 0.59 8.99 -15.26
C ARG A 61 -0.23 9.97 -16.09
N TYR A 62 0.28 11.20 -16.25
CA TYR A 62 -0.24 12.20 -17.18
C TYR A 62 0.87 12.55 -18.19
N GLY A 63 0.85 11.91 -19.36
CA GLY A 63 1.94 12.03 -20.33
C GLY A 63 3.22 11.39 -19.80
N ILE A 64 4.32 12.13 -19.76
CA ILE A 64 5.65 11.60 -19.38
C ILE A 64 5.82 11.50 -17.87
N LEU A 65 5.12 12.33 -17.08
CA LEU A 65 5.34 12.43 -15.64
C LEU A 65 4.23 11.74 -14.84
N ASP A 66 4.66 10.92 -13.89
CA ASP A 66 3.78 10.43 -12.84
C ASP A 66 3.36 11.60 -11.94
N ASN A 67 2.06 11.62 -11.64
CA ASN A 67 1.38 12.58 -10.81
C ASN A 67 0.67 11.87 -9.66
N TYR A 68 0.14 12.64 -8.72
CA TYR A 68 -0.60 12.08 -7.59
C TYR A 68 -1.83 12.92 -7.24
N ILE A 69 -2.86 12.24 -6.76
CA ILE A 69 -4.10 12.85 -6.25
C ILE A 69 -4.39 12.22 -4.89
N THR A 70 -4.60 13.04 -3.86
CA THR A 70 -4.98 12.53 -2.53
C THR A 70 -6.47 12.72 -2.29
N LEU A 71 -7.14 11.63 -1.91
CA LEU A 71 -8.58 11.59 -1.67
C LEU A 71 -8.88 11.12 -0.25
N ASN A 72 -9.96 11.62 0.33
CA ASN A 72 -10.43 11.17 1.65
C ASN A 72 -11.38 9.96 1.56
N SER A 73 -11.71 9.53 0.35
CA SER A 73 -12.53 8.36 0.07
C SER A 73 -12.39 7.90 -1.39
N ILE A 74 -12.66 6.63 -1.62
CA ILE A 74 -12.82 6.01 -2.94
C ILE A 74 -14.31 5.82 -3.21
N ASP A 75 -14.71 6.13 -4.44
CA ASP A 75 -16.02 5.80 -5.00
C ASP A 75 -15.79 5.04 -6.31
N PHE A 76 -16.17 3.76 -6.33
CA PHE A 76 -15.99 2.92 -7.51
C PHE A 76 -16.89 3.33 -8.70
N ASN A 77 -18.00 4.05 -8.45
CA ASN A 77 -18.86 4.58 -9.51
C ASN A 77 -18.33 5.88 -10.11
N ASN A 78 -17.48 6.59 -9.36
CA ASN A 78 -16.86 7.85 -9.77
C ASN A 78 -15.34 7.75 -9.57
N PRO A 79 -14.64 6.94 -10.41
CA PRO A 79 -13.22 6.70 -10.25
C PRO A 79 -12.41 7.98 -10.37
N THR A 80 -11.22 7.99 -9.78
CA THR A 80 -10.31 9.13 -9.90
C THR A 80 -8.97 8.67 -10.50
N PRO A 81 -8.53 9.26 -11.62
CA PRO A 81 -9.29 10.19 -12.47
C PRO A 81 -10.50 9.51 -13.14
N SER A 82 -11.50 10.30 -13.55
CA SER A 82 -12.79 9.80 -14.05
C SER A 82 -12.69 8.95 -15.32
N TYR A 83 -11.64 9.13 -16.11
CA TYR A 83 -11.42 8.37 -17.34
C TYR A 83 -10.74 7.02 -17.11
N LEU A 84 -10.30 6.73 -15.89
CA LEU A 84 -9.51 5.54 -15.57
C LEU A 84 -10.18 4.75 -14.43
N PRO A 85 -11.07 3.79 -14.74
CA PRO A 85 -11.76 2.96 -13.75
C PRO A 85 -10.79 2.22 -12.84
N TYR A 86 -11.18 1.93 -11.60
CA TYR A 86 -10.41 1.02 -10.76
C TYR A 86 -10.50 -0.40 -11.33
N LEU A 87 -9.39 -1.12 -11.33
CA LEU A 87 -9.31 -2.50 -11.79
C LEU A 87 -10.07 -3.43 -10.84
N GLU A 88 -10.54 -4.56 -11.37
CA GLU A 88 -11.39 -5.53 -10.68
C GLU A 88 -10.70 -6.89 -10.59
N PRO A 89 -9.47 -6.96 -10.04
CA PRO A 89 -8.67 -8.15 -10.13
C PRO A 89 -9.36 -9.31 -9.42
N PHE A 90 -9.40 -10.47 -10.08
CA PHE A 90 -9.98 -11.67 -9.50
C PHE A 90 -8.89 -12.64 -9.08
N SER A 91 -8.68 -12.81 -7.78
CA SER A 91 -7.71 -13.82 -7.32
C SER A 91 -8.17 -14.59 -6.10
N ASN A 92 -7.99 -15.91 -6.17
CA ASN A 92 -8.08 -16.83 -5.04
C ASN A 92 -6.67 -17.19 -4.51
N SER A 93 -5.63 -16.46 -4.93
CA SER A 93 -4.26 -16.73 -4.52
C SER A 93 -4.08 -16.46 -3.04
N LYS A 94 -3.38 -17.38 -2.36
CA LYS A 94 -2.94 -17.15 -0.99
C LYS A 94 -1.90 -16.02 -0.96
N LEU A 95 -1.98 -15.14 0.04
CA LEU A 95 -0.96 -14.12 0.29
C LEU A 95 0.42 -14.74 0.56
N ASN A 96 1.44 -14.24 -0.11
CA ASN A 96 2.83 -14.63 0.10
C ASN A 96 3.67 -13.43 0.55
N PHE A 97 4.36 -13.58 1.69
CA PHE A 97 5.32 -12.61 2.18
C PHE A 97 6.70 -12.89 1.59
N THR A 98 7.05 -12.24 0.49
CA THR A 98 8.29 -12.48 -0.26
C THR A 98 8.59 -11.30 -1.18
N THR A 99 9.67 -11.39 -1.96
CA THR A 99 10.02 -10.41 -3.00
C THR A 99 8.87 -10.24 -3.99
N LEU A 100 8.56 -8.99 -4.31
CA LEU A 100 7.48 -8.65 -5.22
C LEU A 100 7.75 -9.14 -6.65
N PRO A 101 6.68 -9.39 -7.44
CA PRO A 101 6.79 -9.52 -8.89
C PRO A 101 7.28 -8.19 -9.52
N ASP A 102 7.94 -8.31 -10.66
CA ASP A 102 8.45 -7.19 -11.45
C ASP A 102 7.69 -7.14 -12.78
N PHE A 103 7.35 -5.94 -13.24
CA PHE A 103 6.74 -5.73 -14.55
C PHE A 103 7.80 -5.31 -15.56
N SER A 104 7.76 -5.90 -16.75
CA SER A 104 8.67 -5.59 -17.85
C SER A 104 7.92 -4.90 -18.98
N CYS A 105 8.28 -3.65 -19.27
CA CYS A 105 7.72 -2.90 -20.41
C CYS A 105 8.17 -3.44 -21.77
N ASP A 106 9.31 -4.13 -21.85
CA ASP A 106 9.79 -4.72 -23.11
C ASP A 106 8.91 -5.90 -23.54
N THR A 107 8.34 -6.60 -22.57
CA THR A 107 7.53 -7.80 -22.81
C THR A 107 6.06 -7.62 -22.45
N GLU A 108 5.68 -6.49 -21.86
CA GLU A 108 4.36 -6.21 -21.27
C GLU A 108 3.86 -7.35 -20.37
N ASN A 109 4.75 -7.86 -19.50
CA ASN A 109 4.46 -9.04 -18.68
C ASN A 109 5.02 -8.92 -17.27
N TRP A 110 4.29 -9.52 -16.32
CA TRP A 110 4.75 -9.73 -14.95
C TRP A 110 5.63 -10.96 -14.82
N SER A 111 6.62 -10.90 -13.93
CA SER A 111 7.52 -12.03 -13.67
C SER A 111 6.83 -13.24 -13.01
N LYS A 112 5.70 -13.03 -12.33
CA LYS A 112 4.85 -14.07 -11.71
C LYS A 112 3.47 -13.53 -11.32
N LYS A 113 2.47 -14.42 -11.29
CA LYS A 113 1.08 -14.13 -10.89
C LYS A 113 0.81 -14.50 -9.42
N GLY A 114 -0.14 -13.82 -8.79
CA GLY A 114 -0.57 -14.09 -7.41
C GLY A 114 -0.58 -12.85 -6.53
N LEU A 115 -0.77 -13.08 -5.22
CA LEU A 115 -0.86 -12.03 -4.20
C LEU A 115 0.41 -12.01 -3.34
N TYR A 116 1.12 -10.89 -3.36
CA TYR A 116 2.44 -10.72 -2.75
C TYR A 116 2.51 -9.47 -1.89
N CYS A 117 3.20 -9.56 -0.75
CA CYS A 117 3.52 -8.41 0.10
C CYS A 117 5.00 -8.47 0.49
N ASP A 118 5.72 -7.36 0.32
CA ASP A 118 7.10 -7.23 0.76
C ASP A 118 7.15 -6.47 2.09
N THR A 119 7.64 -7.16 3.12
CA THR A 119 7.80 -6.62 4.48
C THR A 119 9.25 -6.27 4.82
N LEU A 120 10.17 -6.49 3.88
CA LEU A 120 11.61 -6.26 4.04
C LEU A 120 12.04 -4.92 3.45
N LEU A 121 11.41 -4.49 2.36
CA LEU A 121 11.70 -3.23 1.68
C LEU A 121 10.73 -2.12 2.05
N ILE A 122 11.26 -0.91 2.21
CA ILE A 122 10.48 0.32 2.36
C ILE A 122 10.08 0.80 0.96
N PRO A 123 8.79 0.92 0.64
CA PRO A 123 8.38 1.47 -0.65
C PRO A 123 8.73 2.95 -0.72
N THR A 124 9.18 3.42 -1.88
CA THR A 124 9.60 4.82 -2.11
C THR A 124 8.88 5.50 -3.27
N LEU A 125 7.85 4.85 -3.82
CA LEU A 125 7.16 5.34 -5.01
C LEU A 125 6.61 6.75 -4.82
N LEU A 126 5.95 7.03 -3.69
CA LEU A 126 5.29 8.32 -3.48
C LEU A 126 6.31 9.44 -3.31
N SER A 127 7.37 9.23 -2.52
CA SER A 127 8.42 10.23 -2.36
C SER A 127 9.21 10.46 -3.65
N ASN A 128 9.43 9.42 -4.47
CA ASN A 128 10.04 9.55 -5.79
C ASN A 128 9.14 10.35 -6.75
N THR A 129 7.84 10.05 -6.81
CA THR A 129 6.87 10.81 -7.62
C THR A 129 6.89 12.29 -7.24
N ILE A 130 6.83 12.62 -5.95
CA ILE A 130 6.87 14.02 -5.49
C ILE A 130 8.23 14.67 -5.80
N THR A 131 9.33 13.94 -5.69
CA THR A 131 10.67 14.43 -6.05
C THR A 131 10.74 14.83 -7.52
N ASN A 132 10.14 14.04 -8.41
CA ASN A 132 10.09 14.31 -9.84
C ASN A 132 9.22 15.53 -10.18
N LEU A 133 8.26 15.89 -9.32
CA LEU A 133 7.38 17.04 -9.46
C LEU A 133 7.92 18.32 -8.81
N LYS A 134 9.21 18.37 -8.43
CA LYS A 134 9.82 19.51 -7.72
C LYS A 134 9.56 20.88 -8.38
N TYR A 135 9.52 20.93 -9.71
CA TYR A 135 9.31 22.17 -10.46
C TYR A 135 7.84 22.44 -10.81
N GLU A 136 6.95 21.46 -10.60
CA GLU A 136 5.50 21.58 -10.81
C GLU A 136 4.77 22.08 -9.55
N LEU A 137 5.40 21.92 -8.38
CA LEU A 137 4.85 22.30 -7.08
C LEU A 137 5.47 23.61 -6.58
N SER A 138 4.70 24.36 -5.78
CA SER A 138 5.30 25.45 -4.99
C SER A 138 6.32 24.89 -3.99
N ASN A 139 7.33 25.66 -3.60
CA ASN A 139 8.37 25.18 -2.69
C ASN A 139 7.79 24.67 -1.34
N ASP A 140 6.80 25.39 -0.79
CA ASP A 140 6.18 25.03 0.48
C ASP A 140 5.37 23.73 0.38
N GLU A 141 4.63 23.57 -0.72
CA GLU A 141 3.87 22.35 -1.03
C GLU A 141 4.80 21.16 -1.25
N TYR A 142 5.85 21.32 -2.06
CA TYR A 142 6.86 20.30 -2.30
C TYR A 142 7.47 19.78 -0.99
N GLN A 143 7.93 20.68 -0.12
CA GLN A 143 8.54 20.28 1.15
C GLN A 143 7.54 19.59 2.08
N LYS A 144 6.30 20.08 2.14
CA LYS A 144 5.24 19.49 2.94
C LYS A 144 4.89 18.08 2.46
N GLU A 145 4.65 17.91 1.17
CA GLU A 145 4.22 16.64 0.59
C GLU A 145 5.36 15.62 0.58
N LEU A 146 6.60 16.02 0.30
CA LEU A 146 7.76 15.14 0.39
C LEU A 146 7.95 14.63 1.82
N LYS A 147 7.84 15.51 2.83
CA LYS A 147 7.90 15.11 4.24
C LYS A 147 6.77 14.15 4.61
N ARG A 148 5.56 14.39 4.11
CA ARG A 148 4.40 13.50 4.31
C ARG A 148 4.68 12.12 3.72
N ALA A 149 5.12 12.04 2.48
CA ALA A 149 5.46 10.80 1.79
C ALA A 149 6.52 9.99 2.54
N CYS A 150 7.66 10.61 2.86
CA CYS A 150 8.72 9.94 3.61
C CYS A 150 8.27 9.48 5.01
N THR A 151 7.28 10.14 5.61
CA THR A 151 6.71 9.73 6.90
C THR A 151 5.85 8.48 6.77
N LEU A 152 5.00 8.42 5.76
CA LEU A 152 4.14 7.25 5.50
C LEU A 152 4.97 6.03 5.10
N GLU A 153 5.90 6.22 4.18
CA GLU A 153 6.69 5.14 3.60
C GLU A 153 7.49 4.36 4.64
N LYS A 154 8.02 5.03 5.69
CA LYS A 154 8.77 4.39 6.78
C LYS A 154 8.05 3.24 7.49
N ASN A 155 6.72 3.24 7.48
CA ASN A 155 5.90 2.20 8.11
C ASN A 155 4.96 1.53 7.10
N SER A 156 5.30 1.61 5.81
CA SER A 156 4.50 1.07 4.72
C SER A 156 5.01 -0.28 4.25
N TYR A 157 4.09 -1.13 3.81
CA TYR A 157 4.39 -2.28 2.97
C TYR A 157 3.68 -2.16 1.63
N ARG A 158 4.34 -2.63 0.58
CA ARG A 158 3.80 -2.69 -0.78
C ARG A 158 3.21 -4.07 -1.03
N VAL A 159 2.02 -4.06 -1.61
CA VAL A 159 1.25 -5.24 -1.96
C VAL A 159 0.99 -5.20 -3.45
N ILE A 160 1.22 -6.33 -4.12
CA ILE A 160 0.89 -6.53 -5.54
C ILE A 160 0.01 -7.76 -5.63
N LEU A 161 -1.17 -7.56 -6.22
CA LEU A 161 -1.97 -8.64 -6.77
C LEU A 161 -1.83 -8.61 -8.28
N ILE A 162 -1.58 -9.76 -8.89
CA ILE A 162 -1.68 -9.98 -10.34
C ILE A 162 -2.56 -11.20 -10.54
N ASP A 163 -3.64 -11.05 -11.29
CA ASP A 163 -4.58 -12.13 -11.52
C ASP A 163 -4.23 -12.99 -12.75
N GLU A 164 -5.09 -13.96 -13.04
CA GLU A 164 -4.90 -14.88 -14.16
C GLU A 164 -5.00 -14.20 -15.53
N ASN A 165 -5.61 -13.00 -15.61
CA ASN A 165 -5.75 -12.19 -16.82
C ASN A 165 -4.68 -11.10 -16.92
N ASP A 166 -3.67 -11.11 -16.04
CA ASP A 166 -2.64 -10.08 -15.95
C ASP A 166 -3.17 -8.69 -15.53
N GLU A 167 -4.39 -8.63 -14.95
CA GLU A 167 -4.85 -7.42 -14.26
C GLU A 167 -4.17 -7.31 -12.90
N ASP A 168 -3.68 -6.11 -12.59
CA ASP A 168 -2.96 -5.83 -11.36
C ASP A 168 -3.72 -4.90 -10.40
N LEU A 169 -3.49 -5.11 -9.12
CA LEU A 169 -3.84 -4.15 -8.07
C LEU A 169 -2.64 -3.97 -7.16
N ILE A 170 -2.09 -2.76 -7.20
CA ILE A 170 -0.91 -2.40 -6.45
C ILE A 170 -1.26 -1.31 -5.46
N PHE A 171 -0.96 -1.55 -4.19
CA PHE A 171 -1.27 -0.61 -3.12
C PHE A 171 -0.29 -0.70 -1.97
N HIS A 172 -0.22 0.39 -1.20
CA HIS A 172 0.60 0.46 0.00
C HIS A 172 -0.27 0.58 1.24
N LEU A 173 0.07 -0.21 2.26
CA LEU A 173 -0.52 -0.13 3.60
C LEU A 173 0.48 0.45 4.58
N THR A 174 0.11 1.55 5.24
CA THR A 174 0.89 2.12 6.34
C THR A 174 0.31 1.72 7.69
N TYR A 175 1.16 1.30 8.63
CA TYR A 175 0.73 1.05 10.01
C TYR A 175 0.67 2.34 10.83
N ILE A 176 -0.53 2.81 11.15
CA ILE A 176 -0.78 4.09 11.82
C ILE A 176 -1.77 3.87 12.95
N ASN A 177 -1.50 4.38 14.15
CA ASN A 177 -2.40 4.29 15.31
C ASN A 177 -2.90 2.86 15.59
N LYS A 178 -2.00 1.87 15.44
CA LYS A 178 -2.25 0.43 15.59
C LYS A 178 -3.17 -0.20 14.53
N LYS A 179 -3.42 0.49 13.41
CA LYS A 179 -4.26 0.01 12.30
C LYS A 179 -3.49 0.08 10.97
N TRP A 180 -3.69 -0.93 10.12
CA TRP A 180 -3.25 -0.86 8.72
C TRP A 180 -4.18 0.04 7.92
N THR A 181 -3.61 1.06 7.30
CA THR A 181 -4.34 2.11 6.58
C THR A 181 -3.90 2.08 5.13
N LEU A 182 -4.85 2.07 4.20
CA LEU A 182 -4.59 2.22 2.77
C LEU A 182 -4.14 3.65 2.49
N THR A 183 -2.91 3.80 2.02
CA THR A 183 -2.29 5.12 1.84
C THR A 183 -1.86 5.43 0.42
N VAL A 184 -1.56 4.42 -0.40
CA VAL A 184 -1.21 4.61 -1.81
C VAL A 184 -1.93 3.58 -2.66
N ILE A 185 -2.46 4.01 -3.80
CA ILE A 185 -2.83 3.15 -4.93
C ILE A 185 -1.87 3.49 -6.07
N ASP A 186 -1.11 2.49 -6.50
CA ASP A 186 -0.12 2.59 -7.56
C ASP A 186 -0.77 2.14 -8.87
N ARG A 187 -0.85 3.06 -9.83
CA ARG A 187 -1.41 2.81 -11.16
C ARG A 187 -0.39 3.07 -12.26
N VAL A 188 0.90 3.09 -11.92
CA VAL A 188 1.98 3.51 -12.84
C VAL A 188 3.04 2.43 -13.02
N THR A 189 3.13 1.45 -12.11
CA THR A 189 4.12 0.37 -12.23
C THR A 189 3.95 -0.47 -13.49
N SER A 190 2.72 -0.81 -13.85
CA SER A 190 2.38 -1.55 -15.06
C SER A 190 2.09 -0.65 -16.27
N ASP A 191 2.18 0.66 -16.09
CA ASP A 191 1.94 1.63 -17.16
C ASP A 191 3.25 1.88 -17.94
N CYS A 192 3.30 1.43 -19.19
CA CYS A 192 4.43 1.66 -20.11
C CYS A 192 4.18 2.79 -21.10
N SER A 193 3.11 3.59 -20.91
CA SER A 193 2.92 4.80 -21.70
C SER A 193 4.09 5.75 -21.48
N SER A 194 4.67 6.21 -22.59
CA SER A 194 5.79 7.15 -22.68
C SER A 194 5.46 8.31 -23.61
#